data_AF-A0A1G4RM12-F1
#
_entry.id   AF-A0A1G4RM12-F1
#
_cell.length_a   1.000
_cell.length_b   1.000
_cell.length_c   1.000
_cell.angle_alpha   90.00
_cell.angle_beta   90.00
_cell.angle_gamma   90.00
#
_symmetry.space_group_name_H-M   'P 1'
#
loop_
_entity.id
_entity.type
_entity.pdbx_description
1 polymer ?
#
loop_
_entity_poly.entity_id
_entity_poly.type
_entity_poly.pdbx_seq_one_letter_code
_entity_poly.pdbx_strand_id
1 'polypeptide(L)'
;MIKKRTLVTILICFMMSLVAVTSSVQTTYADAGKTAVANLKGKWYSNSMGENGPMFYAKFTKKYVKYYYYHTDLGKYKYESKSRIKSAKKYGSGYWIKVTSGKHKYSYRTSKEDANSLEYYGTWNKKKMADTYSGSSSLSRYN
;
A
#
# COMPACT_ATOMS: atom_id res chain seq x y z
N MET A 1 62.47 31.50 28.09
CA MET A 1 61.36 30.57 28.40
C MET A 1 60.77 30.05 27.11
N ILE A 2 60.88 28.74 26.88
CA ILE A 2 60.51 28.04 25.63
C ILE A 2 59.06 27.56 25.74
N LYS A 3 58.19 27.94 24.80
CA LYS A 3 56.93 27.21 24.48
C LYS A 3 57.07 26.66 23.06
N LYS A 4 57.86 25.59 22.90
CA LYS A 4 57.42 24.23 22.53
C LYS A 4 56.34 24.19 21.43
N ARG A 5 56.83 23.77 20.24
CA ARG A 5 56.20 22.91 19.22
C ARG A 5 55.41 23.65 18.13
N THR A 6 56.08 24.17 17.10
CA THR A 6 56.74 23.49 15.95
C THR A 6 55.74 23.17 14.82
N LEU A 7 55.86 24.01 13.78
CA LEU A 7 55.59 23.78 12.36
C LEU A 7 55.79 22.33 11.87
N VAL A 8 54.88 21.92 10.97
CA VAL A 8 55.14 21.12 9.75
C VAL A 8 55.41 19.62 9.93
N THR A 9 54.63 18.79 9.23
CA THR A 9 55.00 17.62 8.38
C THR A 9 53.69 16.91 7.98
N ILE A 10 53.12 17.18 6.79
CA ILE A 10 53.23 16.36 5.57
C ILE A 10 52.67 14.93 5.75
N LEU A 11 51.54 14.71 5.05
CA LEU A 11 51.26 13.51 4.25
C LEU A 11 51.47 12.14 4.94
N ILE A 12 50.40 11.57 5.49
CA ILE A 12 50.22 10.12 5.43
C ILE A 12 49.08 9.85 4.46
N CYS A 13 49.52 9.50 3.26
CA CYS A 13 48.76 8.88 2.20
C CYS A 13 48.02 7.63 2.67
N PHE A 14 46.87 7.45 2.03
CA PHE A 14 46.33 6.18 1.57
C PHE A 14 45.73 5.21 2.58
N MET A 15 44.59 4.66 2.13
CA MET A 15 43.93 3.46 2.63
C MET A 15 43.27 3.59 4.00
N MET A 16 42.02 4.02 4.01
CA MET A 16 41.01 3.15 4.62
C MET A 16 39.65 3.40 3.97
N SER A 17 39.37 2.49 3.05
CA SER A 17 38.04 1.95 2.78
C SER A 17 36.95 2.99 2.51
N LEU A 18 36.74 3.20 1.21
CA LEU A 18 35.43 3.17 0.59
C LEU A 18 34.62 1.99 1.17
N VAL A 19 34.04 2.16 2.35
CA VAL A 19 32.86 1.39 2.73
C VAL A 19 31.77 2.02 1.90
N ALA A 20 31.63 1.53 0.67
CA ALA A 20 30.34 1.54 0.02
C ALA A 20 29.42 0.80 1.00
N VAL A 21 28.82 1.57 1.91
CA VAL A 21 27.68 1.14 2.68
C VAL A 21 26.65 0.88 1.61
N THR A 22 26.61 -0.35 1.13
CA THR A 22 25.44 -0.97 0.56
C THR A 22 24.44 -1.00 1.71
N SER A 23 23.89 0.18 2.02
CA SER A 23 22.62 0.28 2.69
C SER A 23 21.68 -0.41 1.73
N SER A 24 21.49 -1.72 1.95
CA SER A 24 20.30 -2.40 1.49
C SER A 24 19.19 -1.44 1.89
N VAL A 25 18.58 -0.80 0.89
CA VAL A 25 17.48 0.12 1.11
C VAL A 25 16.38 -0.78 1.62
N GLN A 26 16.39 -1.00 2.94
CA GLN A 26 15.36 -1.72 3.65
C GLN A 26 14.16 -0.82 3.45
N THR A 27 13.38 -1.14 2.42
CA THR A 27 12.25 -0.33 2.04
C THR A 27 11.27 -0.46 3.19
N THR A 28 11.34 0.47 4.13
CA THR A 28 10.43 0.57 5.25
C THR A 28 9.11 1.00 4.65
N TYR A 29 8.31 0.00 4.27
CA TYR A 29 6.99 0.25 3.71
C TYR A 29 6.13 0.87 4.79
N ALA A 30 5.70 2.12 4.56
CA ALA A 30 4.68 2.75 5.37
C ALA A 30 3.41 1.88 5.34
N ASP A 31 2.94 1.47 6.50
CA ASP A 31 1.67 0.76 6.60
C ASP A 31 0.50 1.77 6.48
N ALA A 32 -0.75 1.31 6.50
CA ALA A 32 -1.91 2.20 6.33
C ALA A 32 -2.01 3.28 7.44
N GLY A 33 -1.32 3.12 8.58
CA GLY A 33 -1.54 3.93 9.78
C GLY A 33 -2.85 3.58 10.49
N LYS A 34 -2.94 3.87 11.79
CA LYS A 34 -4.12 3.50 12.62
C LYS A 34 -5.40 4.19 12.15
N THR A 35 -5.34 5.47 11.80
CA THR A 35 -6.52 6.28 11.41
C THR A 35 -7.15 5.81 10.09
N ALA A 36 -6.34 5.47 9.08
CA ALA A 36 -6.88 4.96 7.82
C ALA A 36 -7.55 3.60 8.04
N VAL A 37 -6.96 2.73 8.84
CA VAL A 37 -7.56 1.42 9.18
C VAL A 37 -8.89 1.59 9.91
N ALA A 38 -8.99 2.56 10.83
CA ALA A 38 -10.24 2.84 11.52
C ALA A 38 -11.35 3.28 10.53
N ASN A 39 -11.04 4.16 9.58
CA ASN A 39 -11.99 4.58 8.54
C ASN A 39 -12.37 3.44 7.59
N LEU A 40 -11.42 2.56 7.28
CA LEU A 40 -11.63 1.42 6.37
C LEU A 40 -12.18 0.17 7.07
N LYS A 41 -12.52 0.25 8.37
CA LYS A 41 -13.03 -0.87 9.15
C LYS A 41 -14.36 -1.39 8.58
N GLY A 42 -14.44 -2.69 8.35
CA GLY A 42 -15.65 -3.36 7.83
C GLY A 42 -15.33 -4.31 6.69
N LYS A 43 -16.38 -4.83 6.05
CA LYS A 43 -16.30 -5.58 4.80
C LYS A 43 -16.55 -4.62 3.64
N TRP A 44 -15.66 -4.64 2.67
CA TRP A 44 -15.78 -3.89 1.42
C TRP A 44 -15.97 -4.89 0.29
N TYR A 45 -17.16 -4.92 -0.28
CA TYR A 45 -17.54 -5.95 -1.24
C TYR A 45 -17.21 -5.52 -2.66
N SER A 46 -16.83 -6.47 -3.51
CA SER A 46 -16.63 -6.19 -4.92
C SER A 46 -17.90 -5.70 -5.59
N ASN A 47 -17.76 -4.74 -6.49
CA ASN A 47 -18.86 -4.34 -7.37
C ASN A 47 -19.12 -5.39 -8.46
N SER A 48 -18.18 -6.33 -8.67
CA SER A 48 -18.44 -7.53 -9.45
C SER A 48 -19.39 -8.47 -8.71
N MET A 49 -20.47 -8.86 -9.39
CA MET A 49 -21.50 -9.77 -8.89
C MET A 49 -21.33 -11.14 -9.53
N GLY A 50 -21.38 -12.18 -8.71
CA GLY A 50 -21.63 -13.55 -9.15
C GLY A 50 -23.11 -13.90 -8.93
N GLU A 51 -23.45 -15.17 -9.17
CA GLU A 51 -24.81 -15.69 -9.03
C GLU A 51 -25.42 -15.44 -7.64
N ASN A 52 -24.62 -15.53 -6.58
CA ASN A 52 -25.06 -15.43 -5.19
C ASN A 52 -24.70 -14.09 -4.52
N GLY A 53 -24.50 -13.04 -5.31
CA GLY A 53 -24.11 -11.71 -4.83
C GLY A 53 -22.63 -11.39 -5.10
N PRO A 54 -22.00 -10.49 -4.31
CA PRO A 54 -20.64 -10.02 -4.59
C PRO A 54 -19.64 -11.17 -4.64
N MET A 55 -18.79 -11.19 -5.67
CA MET A 55 -17.81 -12.25 -5.87
C MET A 55 -16.82 -12.38 -4.70
N PHE A 56 -16.46 -11.25 -4.08
CA PHE A 56 -15.60 -11.25 -2.90
C PHE A 56 -15.87 -10.05 -1.99
N TYR A 57 -15.33 -10.11 -0.77
CA TYR A 57 -15.11 -8.92 0.05
C TYR A 57 -13.66 -8.79 0.50
N ALA A 58 -13.25 -7.55 0.73
CA ALA A 58 -11.97 -7.17 1.28
C ALA A 58 -12.10 -6.68 2.73
N LYS A 59 -11.09 -6.98 3.55
CA LYS A 59 -10.89 -6.39 4.88
C LYS A 59 -9.54 -5.69 4.94
N PHE A 60 -9.57 -4.40 5.26
CA PHE A 60 -8.36 -3.60 5.41
C PHE A 60 -7.80 -3.73 6.83
N THR A 61 -6.50 -3.95 6.91
CA THR A 61 -5.73 -3.96 8.16
C THR A 61 -4.60 -2.95 8.06
N LYS A 62 -3.75 -2.84 9.08
CA LYS A 62 -2.58 -1.96 9.01
C LYS A 62 -1.66 -2.32 7.84
N LYS A 63 -1.36 -3.61 7.67
CA LYS A 63 -0.34 -4.09 6.73
C LYS A 63 -0.90 -4.70 5.44
N TYR A 64 -2.15 -5.15 5.44
CA TYR A 64 -2.70 -5.95 4.35
C TYR A 64 -4.15 -5.59 4.02
N VAL A 65 -4.50 -5.76 2.75
CA VAL A 65 -5.87 -5.99 2.29
C VAL A 65 -6.05 -7.50 2.22
N LYS A 66 -7.01 -8.06 2.96
CA LYS A 66 -7.33 -9.50 2.94
C LYS A 66 -8.58 -9.73 2.12
N TYR A 67 -8.55 -10.69 1.20
CA TYR A 67 -9.63 -11.01 0.29
C TYR A 67 -10.30 -12.33 0.66
N TYR A 68 -11.62 -12.32 0.60
CA TYR A 68 -12.46 -13.47 0.87
C TYR A 68 -13.43 -13.65 -0.30
N TYR A 69 -13.28 -14.74 -1.04
CA TYR A 69 -14.11 -15.03 -2.22
C TYR A 69 -15.28 -15.94 -1.84
N TYR A 70 -16.41 -15.77 -2.53
CA TYR A 70 -17.57 -16.61 -2.33
C TYR A 70 -17.36 -17.96 -3.02
N HIS A 71 -17.53 -19.04 -2.27
CA HIS A 71 -17.47 -20.41 -2.76
C HIS A 71 -18.88 -20.98 -2.79
N THR A 72 -19.42 -21.18 -4.00
CA THR A 72 -20.80 -21.66 -4.21
C THR A 72 -21.02 -23.05 -3.60
N ASP A 73 -20.04 -23.94 -3.72
CA ASP A 73 -20.03 -25.27 -3.13
C ASP A 73 -20.14 -25.26 -1.59
N LEU A 74 -19.62 -24.20 -0.95
CA LEU A 74 -19.64 -24.04 0.50
C LEU A 74 -20.75 -23.10 1.01
N GLY A 75 -21.45 -22.42 0.09
CA GLY A 75 -22.44 -21.38 0.42
C GLY A 75 -21.88 -20.22 1.25
N LYS A 76 -20.58 -19.93 1.18
CA LYS A 76 -19.94 -18.91 2.05
C LYS A 76 -18.67 -18.32 1.48
N TYR A 77 -18.30 -17.16 2.03
CA TYR A 77 -17.01 -16.54 1.78
C TYR A 77 -15.87 -17.24 2.54
N LYS A 78 -14.76 -17.52 1.85
CA LYS A 78 -13.54 -18.10 2.44
C LYS A 78 -12.35 -17.20 2.17
N TYR A 79 -11.42 -17.13 3.12
CA TYR A 79 -10.16 -16.42 2.92
C TYR A 79 -9.35 -17.09 1.80
N GLU A 80 -8.88 -16.31 0.83
CA GLU A 80 -8.04 -16.81 -0.25
C GLU A 80 -6.68 -16.14 -0.31
N SER A 81 -6.65 -14.81 -0.20
CA SER A 81 -5.42 -14.06 -0.48
C SER A 81 -5.29 -12.79 0.34
N LYS A 82 -4.08 -12.22 0.33
CA LYS A 82 -3.81 -10.91 0.89
C LYS A 82 -2.83 -10.16 0.02
N SER A 83 -3.03 -8.86 -0.08
CA SER A 83 -2.09 -7.94 -0.73
C SER A 83 -1.53 -6.96 0.30
N ARG A 84 -0.26 -6.56 0.13
CA ARG A 84 0.43 -5.70 1.09
C ARG A 84 0.13 -4.25 0.84
N ILE A 85 -0.32 -3.54 1.87
CA ILE A 85 -0.48 -2.09 1.84
C ILE A 85 0.90 -1.45 1.97
N LYS A 86 1.16 -0.46 1.12
CA LYS A 86 2.42 0.29 1.02
C LYS A 86 2.29 1.73 1.48
N SER A 87 1.08 2.26 1.49
CA SER A 87 0.71 3.50 2.15
C SER A 87 -0.80 3.67 2.06
N ALA A 88 -1.38 4.39 3.01
CA ALA A 88 -2.68 5.02 2.86
C ALA A 88 -2.53 6.50 3.21
N LYS A 89 -2.92 7.39 2.30
CA LYS A 89 -2.84 8.84 2.49
C LYS A 89 -4.24 9.43 2.40
N LYS A 90 -4.53 10.44 3.21
CA LYS A 90 -5.81 11.16 3.14
C LYS A 90 -5.99 11.73 1.73
N TYR A 91 -7.19 11.57 1.18
CA TYR A 91 -7.56 12.02 -0.16
C TYR A 91 -9.02 12.48 -0.11
N GLY A 92 -9.24 13.80 -0.21
CA GLY A 92 -10.55 14.38 0.05
C GLY A 92 -11.05 14.02 1.46
N SER A 93 -12.28 13.53 1.53
CA SER A 93 -12.91 13.00 2.74
C SER A 93 -12.41 11.61 3.14
N GLY A 94 -11.75 10.88 2.24
CA GLY A 94 -11.32 9.49 2.44
C GLY A 94 -9.83 9.27 2.26
N TYR A 95 -9.47 8.18 1.58
CA TYR A 95 -8.08 7.72 1.47
C TYR A 95 -7.72 7.25 0.06
N TRP A 96 -6.45 7.44 -0.29
CA TRP A 96 -5.79 6.76 -1.40
C TRP A 96 -4.81 5.73 -0.85
N ILE A 97 -5.07 4.46 -1.15
CA ILE A 97 -4.42 3.28 -0.58
C ILE A 97 -3.60 2.60 -1.67
N LYS A 98 -2.28 2.58 -1.54
CA LYS A 98 -1.38 1.90 -2.47
C LYS A 98 -1.09 0.48 -2.01
N VAL A 99 -1.28 -0.48 -2.90
CA VAL A 99 -1.24 -1.91 -2.59
C VAL A 99 -0.35 -2.65 -3.60
N THR A 100 0.32 -3.71 -3.14
CA THR A 100 1.06 -4.65 -3.99
C THR A 100 0.60 -6.09 -3.77
N SER A 101 0.46 -6.82 -4.87
CA SER A 101 0.28 -8.28 -4.88
C SER A 101 1.32 -8.92 -5.80
N GLY A 102 2.34 -9.57 -5.24
CA GLY A 102 3.50 -10.01 -6.03
C GLY A 102 4.14 -8.85 -6.78
N LYS A 103 4.19 -8.94 -8.12
CA LYS A 103 4.70 -7.89 -9.02
C LYS A 103 3.66 -6.82 -9.37
N HIS A 104 2.37 -7.07 -9.09
CA HIS A 104 1.28 -6.16 -9.43
C HIS A 104 1.17 -5.01 -8.42
N LYS A 105 0.96 -3.79 -8.93
CA LYS A 105 0.83 -2.55 -8.15
C LYS A 105 -0.48 -1.87 -8.52
N TYR A 106 -1.37 -1.75 -7.55
CA TYR A 106 -2.67 -1.12 -7.75
C TYR A 106 -3.01 -0.22 -6.56
N SER A 107 -4.10 0.53 -6.68
CA SER A 107 -4.58 1.34 -5.59
C SER A 107 -6.10 1.36 -5.49
N TYR A 108 -6.58 1.58 -4.28
CA TYR A 108 -7.96 1.97 -4.01
C TYR A 108 -7.99 3.44 -3.65
N ARG A 109 -8.96 4.18 -4.18
CA ARG A 109 -9.20 5.58 -3.83
C ARG A 109 -10.64 5.75 -3.41
N THR A 110 -10.90 6.38 -2.27
CA THR A 110 -12.27 6.76 -1.92
C THR A 110 -12.86 7.64 -3.01
N SER A 111 -14.06 7.29 -3.46
CA SER A 111 -14.80 8.09 -4.45
C SER A 111 -14.99 9.49 -3.90
N LYS A 112 -14.98 10.49 -4.79
CA LYS A 112 -15.27 11.87 -4.41
C LYS A 112 -16.73 12.07 -4.02
N GLU A 113 -17.61 11.23 -4.57
CA GLU A 113 -19.07 11.37 -4.45
C GLU A 113 -19.63 10.50 -3.33
N ASP A 114 -18.93 9.41 -2.97
CA ASP A 114 -19.39 8.47 -1.95
C ASP A 114 -18.24 7.91 -1.10
N ALA A 115 -18.29 8.19 0.21
CA ALA A 115 -17.33 7.67 1.18
C ALA A 115 -17.43 6.15 1.38
N ASN A 116 -18.54 5.53 0.97
CA ASN A 116 -18.78 4.09 0.99
C ASN A 116 -18.33 3.38 -0.30
N SER A 117 -17.67 4.10 -1.21
CA SER A 117 -17.11 3.56 -2.45
C SER A 117 -15.59 3.75 -2.54
N LEU A 118 -14.89 2.68 -2.94
CA LEU A 118 -13.46 2.65 -3.22
C LEU A 118 -13.23 2.28 -4.69
N GLU A 119 -12.81 3.26 -5.47
CA GLU A 119 -12.42 3.12 -6.88
C GLU A 119 -11.10 2.35 -6.99
N TYR A 120 -11.09 1.29 -7.78
CA TYR A 120 -9.87 0.54 -8.09
C TYR A 120 -9.15 1.12 -9.30
N TYR A 121 -7.83 1.23 -9.18
CA TYR A 121 -6.93 1.59 -10.27
C TYR A 121 -5.74 0.62 -10.30
N GLY A 122 -5.49 -0.02 -11.45
CA GLY A 122 -4.39 -0.95 -11.68
C GLY A 122 -2.99 -0.30 -11.74
N THR A 123 -2.81 0.86 -11.11
CA THR A 123 -1.54 1.60 -11.09
C THR A 123 -1.42 2.48 -9.85
N TRP A 124 -0.23 3.02 -9.62
CA TRP A 124 0.02 4.14 -8.70
C TRP A 124 0.27 5.46 -9.43
N ASN A 125 0.46 5.41 -10.76
CA ASN A 125 0.75 6.58 -11.57
C ASN A 125 -0.54 7.32 -11.89
N LYS A 126 -0.70 8.54 -11.38
CA LYS A 126 -1.88 9.37 -11.59
C LYS A 126 -2.22 9.57 -13.07
N LYS A 127 -1.22 9.68 -13.94
CA LYS A 127 -1.42 9.90 -15.38
C LYS A 127 -2.04 8.68 -16.09
N LYS A 128 -1.91 7.48 -15.50
CA LYS A 128 -2.44 6.22 -16.05
C LYS A 128 -3.65 5.70 -15.27
N MET A 129 -4.17 6.48 -14.33
CA MET A 129 -5.28 6.02 -13.49
C MET A 129 -6.55 5.81 -14.31
N ALA A 130 -6.91 6.75 -15.18
CA ALA A 130 -8.09 6.61 -16.04
C ALA A 130 -8.04 5.30 -16.85
N ASP A 131 -6.89 5.04 -17.50
CA ASP A 131 -6.67 3.86 -18.35
C ASP A 131 -6.72 2.52 -17.59
N THR A 132 -6.50 2.55 -16.27
CA THR A 132 -6.42 1.34 -15.43
C THR A 132 -7.55 1.25 -14.42
N TYR A 133 -8.56 2.10 -14.54
CA TYR A 133 -9.76 2.02 -13.74
C TYR A 133 -10.49 0.70 -14.00
N SER A 134 -11.01 0.09 -12.95
CA SER A 134 -11.88 -1.09 -13.07
C SER A 134 -13.04 -0.97 -12.10
N GLY A 135 -14.23 -0.72 -12.64
CA GLY A 135 -15.47 -0.70 -11.87
C GLY A 135 -15.74 -2.04 -11.18
N SER A 136 -15.50 -3.16 -11.87
CA SER A 136 -15.69 -4.51 -11.31
C SER A 136 -14.76 -4.83 -10.14
N SER A 137 -13.52 -4.31 -10.15
CA SER A 137 -12.56 -4.48 -9.06
C SER A 137 -12.71 -3.43 -7.94
N SER A 138 -13.54 -2.40 -8.17
CA SER A 138 -13.88 -1.40 -7.17
C SER A 138 -14.73 -2.01 -6.08
N LEU A 139 -14.69 -1.42 -4.89
CA LEU A 139 -15.33 -1.97 -3.70
C LEU A 139 -16.33 -0.99 -3.11
N SER A 140 -17.44 -1.51 -2.59
CA SER A 140 -18.45 -0.71 -1.90
C SER A 140 -18.85 -1.34 -0.57
N ARG A 141 -19.36 -0.53 0.36
CA ARG A 141 -20.10 -1.05 1.51
C ARG A 141 -21.56 -1.22 1.10
N TYR A 142 -22.09 -2.42 1.27
CA TYR A 142 -23.53 -2.58 1.35
C TYR A 142 -23.93 -2.14 2.76
N ASN A 143 -24.69 -1.04 2.84
CA ASN A 143 -25.42 -0.69 4.07
C ASN A 143 -26.53 -1.72 4.30
#